data_AF-A0A523AMQ8-F1
#
_entry.id   AF-A0A523AMQ8-F1
#
_cell.length_a   1.000
_cell.length_b   1.000
_cell.length_c   1.000
_cell.angle_alpha   90.00
_cell.angle_beta   90.00
_cell.angle_gamma   90.00
#
_symmetry.space_group_name_H-M   'P 1'
#
loop_
_entity.id
_entity.type
_entity.pdbx_description
1 polymer ?
#
loop_
_entity_poly.entity_id
_entity_poly.type
_entity_poly.pdbx_seq_one_letter_code
_entity_poly.pdbx_strand_id
1 'polypeptide(L)' 'MQKEVQICVVGRVFRPNKSKILALNKTLREYFKLVKWYLGYSSTSKKFLHEKCYEDAKRLFNLNTAGRRGDGRKALP' A
#
# COMPACT_ATOMS: atom_id res chain seq x y z
N MET A 1 -5.32 -13.71 -17.89
CA MET A 1 -5.66 -12.45 -18.59
C MET A 1 -5.22 -11.30 -17.69
N GLN A 2 -4.07 -10.67 -17.95
CA GLN A 2 -3.68 -9.47 -17.19
C GLN A 2 -4.66 -8.35 -17.56
N LYS A 3 -5.56 -8.00 -16.64
CA LYS A 3 -6.44 -6.84 -16.83
C LYS A 3 -5.54 -5.61 -16.80
N GLU A 4 -5.49 -4.88 -17.90
CA GLU A 4 -4.76 -3.62 -17.95
C GLU A 4 -5.54 -2.58 -17.14
N VAL A 5 -5.05 -2.23 -15.95
CA VAL A 5 -5.71 -1.28 -15.06
C VAL A 5 -5.06 0.09 -15.23
N GLN A 6 -5.85 1.05 -15.73
CA GLN A 6 -5.49 2.46 -15.72
C GLN A 6 -5.97 3.10 -14.41
N ILE A 7 -5.06 3.76 -13.69
CA ILE A 7 -5.36 4.45 -12.43
C ILE A 7 -4.99 5.92 -12.60
N CYS A 8 -5.96 6.80 -12.39
CA CYS A 8 -5.76 8.24 -12.40
C CYS A 8 -6.16 8.83 -11.03
N VAL A 9 -5.34 9.72 -10.50
CA VAL A 9 -5.63 10.46 -9.27
C VAL A 9 -5.64 11.94 -9.61
N VAL A 10 -6.78 12.59 -9.42
CA VAL A 10 -6.97 14.03 -9.64
C VAL A 10 -7.01 14.73 -8.28
N GLY A 11 -6.17 15.74 -8.10
CA GLY A 11 -6.12 16.51 -6.86
C GLY A 11 -5.28 17.76 -6.99
N ARG A 12 -5.47 18.70 -6.05
CA ARG A 12 -4.71 19.95 -5.97
C ARG A 12 -3.69 19.87 -4.84
N VAL A 13 -2.44 20.21 -5.12
CA VAL A 13 -1.39 20.34 -4.09
C VAL A 13 -1.55 21.68 -3.38
N PHE A 14 -1.82 21.65 -2.07
CA PHE A 14 -1.91 22.87 -1.27
C PHE A 14 -0.54 23.56 -1.13
N ARG A 15 -0.46 24.83 -1.53
CA ARG A 15 0.77 25.64 -1.54
C ARG A 15 1.93 24.87 -2.22
N PRO A 16 1.87 24.69 -3.55
CA PRO A 16 2.78 23.82 -4.26
C PRO A 16 4.21 24.35 -4.20
N ASN A 17 5.17 23.44 -4.03
CA ASN A 17 6.59 23.71 -4.21
C ASN A 17 7.24 22.49 -4.87
N LYS A 18 8.42 22.67 -5.47
CA LYS A 18 9.11 21.61 -6.24
C LYS A 18 9.31 20.35 -5.41
N SER A 19 9.69 20.49 -4.14
CA SER A 19 9.94 19.35 -3.24
C SER A 19 8.67 18.58 -2.87
N LYS A 20 7.55 19.26 -2.62
CA LYS A 20 6.25 18.64 -2.32
C LYS A 20 5.71 17.90 -3.53
N ILE A 21 5.81 18.49 -4.71
CA ILE A 21 5.39 17.84 -5.96
C ILE A 21 6.24 16.58 -6.19
N LEU A 22 7.57 16.68 -6.00
CA LEU A 22 8.46 15.53 -6.13
C LEU A 22 8.15 14.42 -5.12
N ALA A 23 7.94 14.77 -3.84
CA ALA A 23 7.59 13.82 -2.78
C ALA A 23 6.24 13.15 -3.06
N LEU A 24 5.24 13.90 -3.49
CA LEU A 24 3.93 13.38 -3.87
C LEU A 24 4.05 12.43 -5.07
N ASN A 25 4.76 12.83 -6.12
CA ASN A 25 4.96 11.98 -7.30
C ASN A 25 5.73 10.69 -6.97
N LYS A 26 6.74 10.76 -6.09
CA LYS A 26 7.42 9.55 -5.57
C LYS A 26 6.44 8.64 -4.84
N THR A 27 5.63 9.20 -3.93
CA THR A 27 4.65 8.45 -3.14
C THR A 27 3.57 7.80 -4.02
N LEU A 28 3.01 8.56 -4.97
CA LEU A 28 2.01 8.07 -5.91
C LEU A 28 2.56 6.94 -6.78
N ARG A 29 3.82 7.01 -7.22
CA ARG A 29 4.46 5.92 -7.98
C ARG A 29 4.53 4.62 -7.17
N GLU A 30 4.94 4.69 -5.89
CA GLU A 30 4.99 3.51 -5.03
C GLU A 30 3.58 2.96 -4.73
N TYR A 31 2.62 3.86 -4.48
CA TYR A 31 1.21 3.49 -4.30
C TYR A 31 0.65 2.78 -5.55
N PHE A 32 0.88 3.30 -6.75
CA PHE A 32 0.39 2.67 -7.98
C PHE A 32 1.00 1.29 -8.23
N LYS A 33 2.28 1.07 -7.88
CA LYS A 33 2.88 -0.27 -7.95
C LYS A 33 2.15 -1.24 -7.02
N LEU A 34 1.85 -0.83 -5.80
CA LEU A 34 1.11 -1.64 -4.83
C LEU A 34 -0.29 -1.95 -5.32
N VAL A 35 -1.03 -0.95 -5.83
CA VAL A 35 -2.39 -1.18 -6.33
C VAL A 35 -2.39 -2.11 -7.55
N LYS A 36 -1.47 -1.93 -8.51
CA LYS A 36 -1.36 -2.83 -9.66
C LYS A 36 -1.04 -4.27 -9.24
N TRP A 37 -0.16 -4.43 -8.27
CA TRP A 37 0.15 -5.73 -7.68
C TRP A 37 -1.06 -6.36 -6.97
N TYR A 38 -1.79 -5.58 -6.16
CA TYR A 38 -3.02 -6.03 -5.51
C TYR A 38 -4.08 -6.48 -6.52
N LEU A 39 -4.28 -5.70 -7.59
CA LEU A 39 -5.23 -6.03 -8.66
C LEU A 39 -4.82 -7.26 -9.48
N GLY A 40 -3.57 -7.71 -9.35
CA GLY A 40 -3.11 -8.99 -9.89
C GLY A 40 -3.68 -10.21 -9.14
N TYR A 41 -4.17 -10.04 -7.91
CA TYR A 41 -4.86 -11.11 -7.19
C TYR A 41 -6.23 -11.36 -7.83
N SER A 42 -6.43 -12.57 -8.38
CA SER A 42 -7.68 -12.99 -9.01
C SER A 42 -8.75 -13.47 -8.03
N SER A 43 -8.43 -13.56 -6.73
CA SER A 43 -9.29 -14.12 -5.70
C SER A 43 -10.15 -13.03 -5.04
N THR A 44 -11.45 -13.29 -4.92
CA THR A 44 -12.43 -12.43 -4.21
C THR A 44 -12.58 -12.81 -2.73
N SER A 45 -11.92 -13.87 -2.26
CA SER A 45 -12.05 -14.34 -0.89
C SER A 45 -11.37 -13.37 0.09
N LYS A 46 -12.18 -12.79 0.98
CA LYS A 46 -11.74 -11.82 2.01
C LYS A 46 -10.65 -12.39 2.92
N LYS A 47 -10.77 -13.66 3.34
CA LYS A 47 -9.76 -14.32 4.18
C LYS A 47 -8.43 -14.51 3.43
N PHE A 48 -8.51 -14.97 2.19
CA PHE A 48 -7.32 -15.17 1.35
C PHE A 48 -6.59 -13.85 1.07
N LEU A 49 -7.33 -12.81 0.70
CA LEU A 49 -6.76 -11.48 0.49
C LEU A 49 -6.18 -10.91 1.78
N HIS A 50 -6.84 -11.07 2.93
CA HIS A 50 -6.31 -10.51 4.17
C HIS A 50 -5.02 -11.21 4.63
N GLU A 51 -4.98 -12.55 4.63
CA GLU A 51 -3.82 -13.29 5.16
C GLU A 51 -2.64 -13.33 4.18
N LYS A 52 -2.90 -13.57 2.89
CA LYS A 52 -1.82 -13.69 1.91
C LYS A 52 -1.39 -12.35 1.36
N CYS A 53 -2.35 -11.51 0.95
CA CYS A 53 -2.00 -10.24 0.32
C CYS A 53 -1.34 -9.27 1.31
N TYR A 54 -1.76 -9.25 2.59
CA TYR A 54 -1.15 -8.35 3.57
C TYR A 54 0.29 -8.74 3.91
N GLU A 55 0.56 -10.03 4.11
CA GLU A 55 1.92 -10.52 4.41
C GLU A 55 2.84 -10.41 3.19
N ASP A 56 2.34 -10.74 1.99
CA ASP A 56 3.11 -10.56 0.76
C ASP A 56 3.40 -9.07 0.48
N ALA A 57 2.45 -8.18 0.77
CA ALA A 57 2.63 -6.74 0.62
C ALA A 57 3.70 -6.18 1.57
N LYS A 58 3.74 -6.62 2.83
CA LYS A 58 4.81 -6.24 3.77
C LYS A 58 6.18 -6.63 3.25
N ARG A 59 6.31 -7.87 2.74
CA ARG A 59 7.57 -8.40 2.22
C ARG A 59 8.02 -7.65 0.95
N LEU A 60 7.10 -7.39 0.03
CA LEU A 60 7.41 -6.83 -1.29
C LEU A 60 7.59 -5.32 -1.29
N PHE A 61 6.84 -4.60 -0.45
CA PHE A 61 6.85 -3.13 -0.41
C PHE A 61 7.56 -2.56 0.82
N ASN A 62 8.20 -3.42 1.63
CA ASN A 62 8.90 -3.05 2.86
C ASN A 62 8.05 -2.10 3.73
N LEU A 63 6.76 -2.43 3.88
CA LEU A 63 5.83 -1.62 4.66
C LEU A 63 6.22 -1.80 6.13
N ASN A 64 6.93 -0.82 6.68
CA ASN A 64 7.16 -0.74 8.11
C ASN A 64 5.78 -0.82 8.76
N THR A 65 5.53 -1.93 9.47
CA THR A 65 4.38 -2.02 10.34
C THR A 65 4.60 -0.95 11.39
N ALA A 66 4.03 0.24 11.17
CA ALA A 66 3.72 1.14 12.26
C ALA A 66 2.79 0.32 13.14
N GLY A 67 3.41 -0.40 14.08
CA GLY A 67 2.76 -1.39 14.89
C GLY A 67 1.58 -0.74 15.57
N ARG A 68 0.58 -1.55 15.86
CA ARG A 68 -0.38 -1.26 16.91
C ARG A 68 0.37 -0.67 18.12
N ARG A 69 0.36 0.66 18.27
CA ARG A 69 0.34 1.28 19.60
C ARG A 69 -1.09 1.10 20.08
N GLY A 70 -1.34 -0.10 20.56
CA GLY A 70 -2.65 -0.61 20.93
C GLY A 70 -2.45 -1.96 21.57
N ASP A 71 -1.91 -1.88 22.79
CA ASP A 71 -2.06 -2.79 23.92
C ASP A 71 -1.69 -4.27 23.78
N GLY A 72 -1.06 -4.79 24.84
CA GLY A 72 -0.64 -6.18 24.94
C GLY A 72 0.85 -6.35 25.23
N ARG A 73 1.33 -5.77 26.33
CA ARG A 73 2.47 -6.37 27.05
C ARG A 73 2.05 -7.79 27.46
N LYS A 74 2.40 -8.80 26.67
CA LYS A 74 2.51 -10.15 27.22
C LYS A 74 3.80 -10.19 28.01
N ALA A 75 3.67 -10.32 29.33
CA ALA A 75 4.75 -10.76 30.19
C ALA A 75 5.31 -12.06 29.61
N LEU A 76 6.63 -12.09 29.36
CA LEU A 76 7.34 -13.34 29.27
C LEU A 76 7.50 -13.89 30.70
N PRO A 77 7.49 -15.22 30.89
CA PRO A 77 7.93 -15.83 32.14
C PRO A 77 9.40 -15.51 32.44
#